data_AF-N9R1U6-F1
#
_entry.id   AF-N9R1U6-F1
#
_cell.length_a   1.000
_cell.length_b   1.000
_cell.length_c   1.000
_cell.angle_alpha   90.00
_cell.angle_beta   90.00
_cell.angle_gamma   90.00
#
_symmetry.space_group_name_H-M   'P 1'
#
loop_
_entity.id
_entity.type
_entity.pdbx_description
1 polymer ?
#
loop_
_entity_poly.entity_id
_entity_poly.type
_entity_poly.pdbx_seq_one_letter_code
_entity_poly.pdbx_strand_id
1 'polypeptide(L)'
;MSNLGFDFTVDGSAFKDSPRARARFFDANKKAKRFIKARNTYKAPDFNRMLLDLRNLNFSHEKVAMLLKVSGSTTVSAWATGTRPHYENGEQLIMLWQDQTGIERFPREGEQLTYRYKFGQMDIFSDGGLCDQVIAELDDELRDGEGR
;
A
#
# COMPACT_ATOMS: atom_id res chain seq x y z
N MET A 1 17.25 -46.19 42.56
CA MET A 1 16.36 -45.48 41.61
C MET A 1 17.17 -45.18 40.35
N SER A 2 17.02 -46.00 39.32
CA SER A 2 17.72 -45.85 38.04
C SER A 2 17.05 -44.72 37.23
N ASN A 3 17.81 -43.64 37.02
CA ASN A 3 17.39 -42.51 36.19
C ASN A 3 17.38 -43.00 34.73
N LEU A 4 16.19 -43.14 34.14
CA LEU A 4 16.01 -43.47 32.73
C LEU A 4 16.51 -42.28 31.90
N GLY A 5 17.78 -42.35 31.49
CA GLY A 5 18.46 -41.35 30.67
C GLY A 5 17.94 -41.33 29.24
N PHE A 6 16.73 -40.79 29.04
CA PHE A 6 16.29 -40.30 27.74
C PHE A 6 16.76 -38.84 27.59
N ASP A 7 18.03 -38.68 27.23
CA ASP A 7 18.52 -37.43 26.66
C ASP A 7 17.95 -37.32 25.23
N PHE A 8 16.97 -36.44 25.04
CA PHE A 8 16.35 -36.17 23.73
C PHE A 8 17.18 -35.15 22.94
N THR A 9 18.50 -35.31 22.90
CA THR A 9 19.38 -34.52 22.03
C THR A 9 19.13 -34.98 20.60
N VAL A 10 18.50 -34.11 19.80
CA VAL A 10 18.40 -34.32 18.35
C VAL A 10 19.81 -34.30 17.78
N ASP A 11 20.32 -35.47 17.40
CA ASP A 11 21.62 -35.58 16.76
C ASP A 11 21.59 -34.84 15.41
N GLY A 12 22.23 -33.66 15.38
CA GLY A 12 22.33 -32.82 14.18
C GLY A 12 23.15 -33.45 13.04
N SER A 13 23.79 -34.59 13.29
CA SER A 13 24.53 -35.34 12.28
C SER A 13 23.67 -36.26 11.41
N ALA A 14 22.44 -36.60 11.83
CA ALA A 14 21.54 -37.51 11.10
C ALA A 14 21.16 -37.02 9.68
N PHE A 15 21.33 -35.72 9.40
CA PHE A 15 21.12 -35.12 8.08
C PHE A 15 22.29 -35.32 7.10
N LYS A 16 23.46 -35.76 7.57
CA LYS A 16 24.68 -35.87 6.75
C LYS A 16 24.75 -37.15 5.91
N ASP A 17 24.12 -38.23 6.38
CA ASP A 17 24.38 -39.57 5.85
C ASP A 17 23.44 -40.01 4.71
N SER A 18 22.23 -39.44 4.61
CA SER A 18 21.32 -39.78 3.50
C SER A 18 21.29 -38.70 2.41
N PRO A 19 21.52 -39.05 1.12
CA PRO A 19 21.44 -38.11 0.01
C PRO A 19 20.11 -37.34 -0.07
N ARG A 20 19.00 -37.99 0.32
CA ARG A 20 17.66 -37.41 0.34
C ARG A 20 17.48 -36.36 1.44
N ALA A 21 18.08 -36.55 2.62
CA ALA A 21 18.04 -35.54 3.69
C ALA A 21 18.85 -34.29 3.31
N ARG A 22 20.01 -34.47 2.66
CA ARG A 22 20.84 -33.36 2.15
C ARG A 22 20.10 -32.53 1.09
N ALA A 23 19.41 -33.19 0.15
CA ALA A 23 18.59 -32.50 -0.84
C ALA A 23 17.46 -31.68 -0.20
N ARG A 24 16.70 -32.27 0.74
CA ARG A 24 15.64 -31.56 1.48
C ARG A 24 16.18 -30.36 2.26
N PHE A 25 17.34 -30.49 2.89
CA PHE A 25 17.99 -29.40 3.63
C PHE A 25 18.48 -28.28 2.71
N PHE A 26 19.04 -28.61 1.55
CA PHE A 26 19.44 -27.62 0.54
C PHE A 26 18.24 -26.84 0.00
N ASP A 27 17.15 -27.53 -0.32
CA ASP A 27 15.90 -26.90 -0.78
C ASP A 27 15.29 -26.00 0.32
N ALA A 28 15.28 -26.47 1.57
CA ALA A 28 14.85 -25.68 2.71
C ALA A 28 15.71 -24.42 2.89
N ASN A 29 17.04 -24.52 2.78
CA ASN A 29 17.95 -23.38 2.85
C ASN A 29 17.74 -22.40 1.69
N LYS A 30 17.53 -22.90 0.47
CA LYS A 30 17.22 -22.06 -0.69
C LYS A 30 15.92 -21.29 -0.48
N LYS A 31 14.89 -21.96 0.07
CA LYS A 31 13.62 -21.34 0.45
C LYS A 31 13.81 -20.28 1.55
N ALA A 32 14.58 -20.59 2.59
CA ALA A 32 14.90 -19.65 3.67
C ALA A 32 15.63 -18.41 3.16
N LYS A 33 16.64 -18.58 2.29
CA LYS A 33 17.35 -17.44 1.66
C LYS A 33 16.41 -16.57 0.83
N ARG A 34 15.46 -17.16 0.10
CA ARG A 34 14.44 -16.41 -0.65
C ARG A 34 13.54 -15.60 0.29
N PHE A 35 13.11 -16.16 1.41
CA PHE A 35 12.32 -15.44 2.41
C PHE A 35 13.09 -14.28 3.06
N ILE A 36 14.36 -14.50 3.44
CA ILE A 36 15.20 -13.44 4.00
C ILE A 36 15.37 -12.29 3.00
N LYS A 37 15.63 -12.62 1.72
CA LYS A 37 15.72 -11.61 0.66
C LYS A 37 14.40 -10.86 0.48
N ALA A 38 13.27 -11.57 0.44
CA ALA A 38 11.96 -10.95 0.30
C ALA A 38 11.64 -10.02 1.47
N ARG A 39 11.93 -10.44 2.70
CA ARG A 39 11.79 -9.62 3.91
C ARG A 39 12.64 -8.35 3.85
N ASN A 40 13.90 -8.46 3.43
CA ASN A 40 14.79 -7.30 3.34
C ASN A 40 14.43 -6.36 2.17
N THR A 41 13.67 -6.85 1.18
CA THR A 41 13.17 -6.03 0.07
C THR A 41 11.81 -5.40 0.40
N TYR A 42 11.13 -5.86 1.46
CA TYR A 42 9.85 -5.32 1.87
C TYR A 42 10.02 -3.89 2.39
N LYS A 43 9.38 -2.94 1.70
CA LYS A 43 9.30 -1.55 2.14
C LYS A 43 7.96 -1.31 2.85
N ALA A 44 8.01 -0.56 3.95
CA ALA A 44 6.81 -0.18 4.69
C ALA A 44 5.85 0.64 3.81
N PRO A 45 4.52 0.52 4.02
CA PRO A 45 3.55 1.38 3.36
C PRO A 45 3.79 2.87 3.70
N ASP A 46 3.65 3.75 2.72
CA ASP A 46 3.80 5.20 2.92
C ASP A 46 2.45 5.83 3.28
N PHE A 47 2.17 5.86 4.59
CA PHE A 47 0.91 6.37 5.11
C PHE A 47 0.75 7.89 4.93
N ASN A 48 1.85 8.64 4.92
CA ASN A 48 1.81 10.08 4.69
C ASN A 48 1.28 10.35 3.28
N ARG A 49 1.82 9.64 2.28
CA ARG A 49 1.35 9.78 0.90
C ARG A 49 -0.12 9.38 0.74
N MET A 50 -0.53 8.26 1.35
CA MET A 50 -1.92 7.83 1.32
C MET A 50 -2.87 8.87 1.92
N LEU A 51 -2.51 9.46 3.06
CA LEU A 51 -3.30 10.52 3.70
C LEU A 51 -3.35 11.80 2.86
N LEU A 52 -2.25 12.15 2.19
CA LEU A 52 -2.22 13.28 1.25
C LEU A 52 -3.15 13.05 0.05
N ASP A 53 -3.14 11.84 -0.51
CA ASP A 53 -4.01 11.46 -1.62
C ASP A 53 -5.49 11.51 -1.18
N LEU A 54 -5.81 10.97 -0.01
CA LEU A 54 -7.15 11.06 0.58
C LEU A 54 -7.58 12.52 0.80
N ARG A 55 -6.67 13.38 1.26
CA ARG A 55 -6.93 14.82 1.40
C ARG A 55 -7.27 15.47 0.06
N ASN A 56 -6.58 15.09 -1.01
CA ASN A 56 -6.88 15.58 -2.37
C ASN A 56 -8.25 15.10 -2.86
N LEU A 57 -8.74 13.97 -2.37
CA LEU A 57 -10.11 13.46 -2.59
C LEU A 57 -11.14 14.05 -1.61
N ASN A 58 -10.82 15.17 -0.95
CA ASN A 58 -11.66 15.84 0.04
C ASN A 58 -11.98 15.02 1.30
N PHE A 59 -11.12 14.07 1.70
CA PHE A 59 -11.22 13.44 3.00
C PHE A 59 -10.47 14.24 4.07
N SER A 60 -11.20 14.70 5.09
CA SER A 60 -10.60 15.30 6.29
C SER A 60 -10.03 14.23 7.21
N HIS A 61 -9.04 14.59 8.04
CA HIS A 61 -8.50 13.69 9.07
C HIS A 61 -9.59 13.19 10.05
N GLU A 62 -10.62 14.01 10.31
CA GLU A 62 -11.78 13.63 11.12
C GLU A 62 -12.63 12.56 10.44
N LYS A 63 -12.93 12.71 9.16
CA LYS A 63 -13.68 11.71 8.39
C LYS A 63 -12.93 10.38 8.35
N VAL A 64 -11.62 10.42 8.14
CA VAL A 64 -10.76 9.23 8.18
C VAL A 64 -10.77 8.58 9.57
N ALA A 65 -10.61 9.36 10.64
CA ALA A 65 -10.67 8.84 12.01
C ALA A 65 -12.03 8.19 12.33
N MET A 66 -13.13 8.79 11.86
CA MET A 66 -14.49 8.26 12.06
C MET A 66 -14.68 6.92 11.34
N LEU A 67 -14.18 6.79 10.10
CA LEU A 67 -14.27 5.54 9.32
C LEU A 67 -13.42 4.42 9.91
N LEU A 68 -12.18 4.74 10.32
CA LEU A 68 -11.26 3.79 10.94
C LEU A 68 -11.58 3.49 12.42
N LYS A 69 -12.59 4.17 13.00
CA LYS A 69 -12.96 4.09 14.42
C LYS A 69 -11.77 4.33 15.36
N VAL A 70 -10.94 5.31 15.02
CA VAL A 70 -9.76 5.69 15.80
C VAL A 70 -10.13 6.79 16.81
N SER A 71 -9.36 6.89 17.89
CA SER A 71 -9.57 7.82 19.02
C SER A 71 -9.69 9.31 18.65
N GLY A 72 -9.33 9.73 17.44
CA GLY A 72 -9.60 11.08 16.95
C GLY A 72 -8.76 11.48 15.73
N SER A 73 -9.07 12.66 15.17
CA SER A 73 -8.35 13.25 14.03
C SER A 73 -6.88 13.57 14.34
N THR A 74 -6.55 13.78 15.61
CA THR A 74 -5.17 13.99 16.10
C THR A 74 -4.28 12.76 15.90
N THR A 75 -4.84 11.55 16.02
CA THR A 75 -4.10 10.32 15.74
C THR A 75 -3.77 10.22 14.25
N VAL A 76 -4.72 10.58 13.38
CA VAL A 76 -4.53 10.59 11.93
C VAL A 76 -3.53 11.67 11.50
N SER A 77 -3.57 12.86 12.11
CA SER A 77 -2.59 13.92 11.82
C SER A 77 -1.19 13.55 12.29
N ALA A 78 -1.05 12.81 13.40
CA ALA A 78 0.24 12.26 13.83
C ALA A 78 0.83 11.31 12.78
N TRP A 79 -0.02 10.54 12.07
CA TRP A 79 0.43 9.68 10.97
C TRP A 79 0.87 10.45 9.74
N ALA A 80 0.17 11.54 9.40
CA ALA A 80 0.61 12.46 8.35
C ALA A 80 1.96 13.12 8.69
N THR A 81 2.30 13.23 9.98
CA THR A 81 3.59 13.79 10.43
C THR A 81 4.71 12.75 10.47
N GLY A 82 4.39 11.47 10.27
CA GLY A 82 5.37 10.38 10.20
C GLY A 82 5.30 9.36 11.35
N THR A 83 4.36 9.52 12.29
CA THR A 83 4.10 8.47 13.29
C THR A 83 3.50 7.25 12.59
N ARG A 84 3.93 6.04 12.92
CA ARG A 84 3.38 4.84 12.28
C ARG A 84 2.10 4.37 13.00
N PRO A 85 1.02 4.06 12.26
CA PRO A 85 -0.17 3.45 12.85
C PRO A 85 0.14 2.05 13.39
N HIS A 86 -0.70 1.59 14.33
CA HIS A 86 -0.75 0.16 14.67
C HIS A 86 -1.18 -0.66 13.44
N TYR A 87 -0.79 -1.93 13.41
CA TYR A 87 -1.02 -2.82 12.26
C TYR A 87 -2.47 -2.80 11.76
N GLU A 88 -3.43 -2.97 12.67
CA GLU A 88 -4.87 -3.00 12.33
C GLU A 88 -5.33 -1.69 11.67
N ASN A 89 -4.96 -0.56 12.26
CA ASN A 89 -5.31 0.77 11.73
C ASN A 89 -4.61 1.05 10.40
N GLY A 90 -3.37 0.56 10.24
CA GLY A 90 -2.60 0.67 9.02
C GLY A 90 -3.24 -0.11 7.87
N GLU A 91 -3.65 -1.36 8.11
CA GLU A 91 -4.37 -2.19 7.13
C GLU A 91 -5.70 -1.55 6.73
N GLN A 92 -6.49 -1.08 7.71
CA GLN A 92 -7.76 -0.40 7.42
C GLN A 92 -7.54 0.88 6.59
N LEU A 93 -6.49 1.65 6.87
CA LEU A 93 -6.14 2.84 6.10
C LEU A 93 -5.73 2.49 4.66
N ILE A 94 -4.98 1.40 4.47
CA ILE A 94 -4.62 0.89 3.13
C ILE A 94 -5.88 0.49 2.36
N MET A 95 -6.79 -0.27 3.00
CA MET A 95 -8.03 -0.68 2.36
C MET A 95 -8.91 0.52 1.98
N LEU A 96 -9.05 1.50 2.89
CA LEU A 96 -9.77 2.74 2.60
C LEU A 96 -9.14 3.48 1.42
N TRP A 97 -7.82 3.59 1.40
CA TRP A 97 -7.12 4.22 0.29
C TRP A 97 -7.33 3.45 -1.02
N GLN A 98 -7.20 2.12 -1.04
CA GLN A 98 -7.40 1.33 -2.27
C GLN A 98 -8.83 1.47 -2.81
N ASP A 99 -9.84 1.45 -1.92
CA ASP A 99 -11.25 1.60 -2.27
C ASP A 99 -11.55 2.99 -2.88
N GLN A 100 -11.03 4.06 -2.28
CA GLN A 100 -11.28 5.41 -2.76
C GLN A 100 -10.51 5.77 -4.02
N THR A 101 -9.41 5.07 -4.29
CA THR A 101 -8.46 5.43 -5.35
C THR A 101 -8.55 4.48 -6.54
N GLY A 102 -9.12 3.28 -6.35
CA GLY A 102 -9.20 2.22 -7.35
C GLY A 102 -7.83 1.58 -7.65
N ILE A 103 -6.78 1.92 -6.91
CA ILE A 103 -5.42 1.43 -7.16
C ILE A 103 -5.14 0.23 -6.27
N GLU A 104 -4.87 -0.92 -6.88
CA GLU A 104 -4.51 -2.15 -6.13
C GLU A 104 -3.14 -2.03 -5.42
N ARG A 105 -2.17 -1.35 -6.04
CA ARG A 105 -0.81 -1.20 -5.51
C ARG A 105 -0.65 0.10 -4.70
N PHE A 106 -0.56 -0.03 -3.36
CA PHE A 106 -0.33 1.10 -2.46
C PHE A 106 1.11 1.64 -2.48
N PRO A 107 1.32 2.94 -2.20
CA PRO A 107 2.65 3.56 -2.15
C PRO A 107 3.48 3.03 -0.97
N ARG A 108 4.79 2.92 -1.18
CA ARG A 108 5.76 2.45 -0.16
C ARG A 108 6.82 3.51 0.11
N GLU A 109 7.32 3.53 1.36
CA GLU A 109 8.35 4.48 1.79
C GLU A 109 9.57 4.39 0.86
N GLY A 110 10.03 5.54 0.36
CA GLY A 110 11.19 5.61 -0.54
C GLY A 110 10.93 5.14 -1.98
N GLU A 111 9.66 4.98 -2.40
CA GLU A 111 9.29 4.81 -3.81
C GLU A 111 8.67 6.06 -4.45
N GLN A 112 8.66 7.18 -3.71
CA GLN A 112 7.98 8.44 -4.06
C GLN A 112 8.39 9.05 -5.41
N LEU A 113 9.65 8.83 -5.84
CA LEU A 113 10.18 9.33 -7.11
C LEU A 113 10.05 8.32 -8.26
N THR A 114 9.89 7.05 -7.93
CA THR A 114 9.91 5.94 -8.91
C THR A 114 8.52 5.53 -9.38
N TYR A 115 7.48 5.79 -8.59
CA TYR A 115 6.12 5.38 -8.91
C TYR A 115 5.17 6.58 -8.82
N ARG A 116 4.62 6.99 -9.97
CA ARG A 116 3.58 8.02 -10.08
C ARG A 116 2.29 7.37 -10.56
N TYR A 117 1.20 7.60 -9.85
CA TYR A 117 -0.15 7.28 -10.28
C TYR A 117 -0.92 8.59 -10.52
N LYS A 118 -1.78 8.62 -11.54
CA LYS A 118 -2.65 9.76 -11.83
C LYS A 118 -3.91 9.65 -10.97
N PHE A 119 -4.26 10.73 -10.29
CA PHE A 119 -5.48 10.81 -9.50
C PHE A 119 -6.59 11.54 -10.26
N GLY A 120 -7.76 10.90 -10.35
CA GLY A 120 -8.97 11.40 -11.01
C GLY A 120 -9.58 12.62 -10.32
N GLN A 121 -9.07 13.79 -10.69
CA GLN A 121 -9.80 15.04 -10.94
C GLN A 121 -8.88 16.05 -11.67
N MET A 122 -7.57 15.81 -11.64
CA MET A 122 -6.59 16.50 -12.49
C MET A 122 -6.69 16.13 -13.98
N ASP A 123 -7.43 15.08 -14.34
CA ASP A 123 -7.67 14.67 -15.74
C ASP A 123 -8.94 15.31 -16.36
N ILE A 124 -9.72 16.11 -15.60
CA ILE A 124 -10.80 16.90 -16.21
C ILE A 124 -10.24 17.96 -17.18
N PHE A 125 -9.00 18.41 -16.94
CA PHE A 125 -8.34 19.46 -17.72
C PHE A 125 -7.05 19.01 -18.44
N SER A 126 -6.61 17.75 -18.25
CA SER A 126 -5.31 17.30 -18.80
C SER A 126 -5.40 16.80 -20.25
N ASP A 127 -6.58 16.39 -20.70
CA ASP A 127 -6.83 15.88 -22.05
C ASP A 127 -7.69 16.82 -22.92
N GLY A 128 -7.89 18.08 -22.50
CA GLY A 128 -8.68 19.08 -23.24
C GLY A 128 -10.19 18.78 -23.37
N GLY A 129 -10.62 17.54 -23.12
CA GLY A 129 -11.92 17.04 -23.55
C GLY A 129 -13.16 17.75 -22.97
N LEU A 130 -13.13 18.25 -21.73
CA LEU A 130 -14.30 18.94 -21.17
C LEU A 130 -14.33 20.44 -21.54
N CYS A 131 -13.17 21.09 -21.62
CA CYS A 131 -13.08 22.48 -22.09
C CYS A 131 -13.41 22.58 -23.58
N ASP A 132 -12.93 21.64 -24.40
CA ASP A 132 -13.21 21.62 -25.84
C ASP A 132 -14.70 21.36 -26.13
N GLN A 133 -15.36 20.50 -25.34
CA GLN A 133 -16.81 20.26 -25.46
C GLN A 133 -17.63 21.50 -25.07
N VAL A 134 -17.28 22.17 -23.97
CA VAL A 134 -17.97 23.38 -23.53
C VAL A 134 -17.70 24.57 -24.47
N ILE A 135 -16.49 24.69 -25.02
CA ILE A 135 -16.14 25.72 -26.02
C ILE A 135 -16.91 25.48 -27.33
N ALA A 136 -16.99 24.23 -27.80
CA ALA A 136 -17.73 23.91 -29.01
C ALA A 136 -19.23 24.24 -28.88
N GLU A 137 -19.84 23.95 -27.73
CA GLU A 137 -21.25 24.26 -27.48
C GLU A 137 -21.50 25.77 -27.35
N LEU A 138 -20.57 26.53 -26.75
CA LEU A 138 -20.62 28.00 -26.71
C LEU A 138 -20.42 28.66 -28.08
N ASP A 139 -19.54 28.12 -28.93
CA ASP A 139 -19.31 28.62 -30.29
C ASP A 139 -20.52 28.36 -31.21
N ASP A 140 -21.23 27.24 -31.02
CA ASP A 140 -22.48 26.96 -31.72
C ASP A 140 -23.62 27.89 -31.25
N GLU A 141 -23.75 28.16 -29.95
CA GLU A 141 -24.74 29.13 -29.44
C GLU A 141 -24.49 30.56 -29.93
N LEU A 142 -23.22 30.99 -30.03
CA LEU A 142 -22.87 32.31 -30.59
C LEU A 142 -23.18 32.41 -32.09
N ARG A 143 -22.97 31.32 -32.85
CA ARG A 143 -23.32 31.27 -34.28
C ARG A 143 -24.83 31.32 -34.53
N ASP A 144 -25.62 30.65 -33.70
CA ASP A 144 -27.08 30.65 -33.82
C ASP A 144 -27.72 31.96 -33.31
N GLY A 145 -26.97 32.75 -32.52
CA GLY A 145 -27.37 34.08 -32.03
C GLY A 145 -27.16 35.23 -33.01
N GLU A 146 -26.25 35.12 -33.98
CA GLU A 146 -25.99 36.17 -35.00
C GLU A 146 -26.92 36.09 -36.22
N GLY A 147 -27.80 35.07 -36.29
CA GLY A 147 -28.75 34.83 -37.37
C GLY A 147 -30.21 35.23 -37.08
N ARG A 148 -30.48 35.95 -35.98
CA ARG A 148 -31.82 36.46 -35.62
C ARG A 148 -31.84 37.96 -35.36
#